data_AF-A0A835L885-F1
#
_entry.id   AF-A0A835L885-F1
#
_cell.length_a   1.000
_cell.length_b   1.000
_cell.length_c   1.000
_cell.angle_alpha   90.00
_cell.angle_beta   90.00
_cell.angle_gamma   90.00
#
_symmetry.space_group_name_H-M   'P 1'
#
loop_
_entity.id
_entity.type
_entity.pdbx_description
1 polymer ?
#
loop_
_entity_poly.entity_id
_entity_poly.type
_entity_poly.pdbx_seq_one_letter_code
_entity_poly.pdbx_strand_id
1 'polypeptide(L)'
;MLKLQIASDQDRKEAQNRERRRQCELERRSRIFNARNRKIGVDVTFLERQIAEKKAEREEQERKDLAFAKQMIKDSNLAVILEAREKEERRRIGAEIDLYRQRYQRFEDRREYDLNDPEVLKKQLPPRPGDGQPVGLSSAQKFEGEDLEYEERKKIMAAQKNSWLEQQVQERKAAEEERKKAEAAYMMAIRARDNRAGELDKLERECRYRLGQANLKYNEALAAEKKQLEQVLKEQEEADNTAEMYNNLTSDMLTENPDVAKSALGKNRAIGYMYKGMNQEELKKFYAAQKEQMAASKAKRDALDKMEAEWQALSKSIQREVARQDIADQRKRREIARQLMEENQLLALQQKEKEKYFREVVYNNTPTDEYYAQFNTTTR
;
A
#
# COMPACT_ATOMS: atom_id res chain seq x y z
N MET A 1 133.77 -53.08 -207.69
CA MET A 1 134.48 -53.19 -206.39
C MET A 1 134.16 -51.94 -205.57
N LEU A 2 133.98 -51.97 -204.25
CA LEU A 2 133.71 -53.12 -203.38
C LEU A 2 132.24 -53.56 -203.57
N LYS A 3 131.42 -53.51 -202.50
CA LYS A 3 129.95 -53.67 -202.45
C LYS A 3 129.43 -52.66 -201.41
N LEU A 4 128.39 -51.88 -201.74
CA LEU A 4 127.73 -50.95 -200.81
C LEU A 4 126.21 -51.11 -200.90
N GLN A 5 125.56 -51.30 -199.75
CA GLN A 5 124.16 -51.73 -199.65
C GLN A 5 123.17 -50.57 -199.71
N ILE A 6 121.99 -50.82 -200.29
CA ILE A 6 120.86 -49.90 -200.31
C ILE A 6 119.93 -50.29 -199.14
N ALA A 7 119.51 -49.30 -198.33
CA ALA A 7 118.79 -49.51 -197.06
C ALA A 7 117.28 -49.80 -197.23
N SER A 8 116.69 -50.41 -196.19
CA SER A 8 115.29 -50.90 -196.14
C SER A 8 114.31 -49.85 -195.59
N ASP A 9 113.02 -49.96 -195.91
CA ASP A 9 111.97 -49.11 -195.31
C ASP A 9 111.78 -49.37 -193.80
N GLN A 10 112.17 -50.54 -193.28
CA GLN A 10 112.25 -50.75 -191.82
C GLN A 10 113.25 -49.79 -191.17
N ASP A 11 114.38 -49.52 -191.83
CA ASP A 11 115.42 -48.61 -191.33
C ASP A 11 114.90 -47.16 -191.25
N ARG A 12 114.06 -46.74 -192.21
CA ARG A 12 113.40 -45.42 -192.21
C ARG A 12 112.38 -45.25 -191.07
N LYS A 13 111.58 -46.29 -190.79
CA LYS A 13 110.56 -46.24 -189.73
C LYS A 13 111.20 -46.26 -188.34
N GLU A 14 112.31 -46.98 -188.19
CA GLU A 14 113.16 -46.85 -187.01
C GLU A 14 113.77 -45.45 -186.87
N ALA A 15 114.24 -44.84 -187.97
CA ALA A 15 114.78 -43.48 -187.94
C ALA A 15 113.75 -42.46 -187.42
N GLN A 16 112.51 -42.44 -187.95
CA GLN A 16 111.46 -41.55 -187.45
C GLN A 16 111.08 -41.81 -185.98
N ASN A 17 111.02 -43.07 -185.54
CA ASN A 17 110.75 -43.36 -184.12
C ASN A 17 111.92 -42.96 -183.21
N ARG A 18 113.18 -43.09 -183.66
CA ARG A 18 114.36 -42.55 -182.97
C ARG A 18 114.32 -41.02 -182.93
N GLU A 19 113.80 -40.37 -183.96
CA GLU A 19 113.72 -38.91 -184.09
C GLU A 19 112.58 -38.31 -183.26
N ARG A 20 111.40 -38.93 -183.26
CA ARG A 20 110.28 -38.57 -182.37
C ARG A 20 110.62 -38.85 -180.91
N ARG A 21 111.32 -39.96 -180.61
CA ARG A 21 111.94 -40.16 -179.30
C ARG A 21 112.93 -39.04 -179.00
N ARG A 22 113.84 -38.67 -179.90
CA ARG A 22 114.74 -37.52 -179.70
C ARG A 22 113.98 -36.21 -179.41
N GLN A 23 112.88 -35.91 -180.10
CA GLN A 23 112.10 -34.69 -179.85
C GLN A 23 111.37 -34.72 -178.50
N CYS A 24 110.63 -35.80 -178.19
CA CYS A 24 110.01 -35.96 -176.87
C CYS A 24 111.07 -35.97 -175.76
N GLU A 25 112.21 -36.61 -175.98
CA GLU A 25 113.33 -36.63 -175.03
C GLU A 25 114.03 -35.26 -174.97
N LEU A 26 114.03 -34.44 -176.02
CA LEU A 26 114.55 -33.06 -176.02
C LEU A 26 113.63 -32.12 -175.23
N GLU A 27 112.31 -32.18 -175.42
CA GLU A 27 111.34 -31.43 -174.62
C GLU A 27 111.28 -31.90 -173.16
N ARG A 28 111.42 -33.21 -172.94
CA ARG A 28 111.51 -33.79 -171.61
C ARG A 28 112.84 -33.42 -170.97
N ARG A 29 113.95 -33.41 -171.72
CA ARG A 29 115.28 -32.95 -171.28
C ARG A 29 115.28 -31.46 -170.97
N SER A 30 114.62 -30.61 -171.77
CA SER A 30 114.49 -29.19 -171.46
C SER A 30 113.72 -28.96 -170.15
N ARG A 31 112.69 -29.79 -169.87
CA ARG A 31 111.95 -29.78 -168.59
C ARG A 31 112.70 -30.41 -167.40
N ILE A 32 113.46 -31.48 -167.61
CA ILE A 32 114.16 -32.24 -166.55
C ILE A 32 115.53 -31.65 -166.19
N PHE A 33 116.26 -31.08 -167.15
CA PHE A 33 117.54 -30.42 -166.89
C PHE A 33 117.36 -28.96 -166.49
N ASN A 34 116.23 -28.31 -166.83
CA ASN A 34 115.85 -27.06 -166.18
C ASN A 34 115.39 -27.33 -164.74
N ALA A 35 116.35 -27.24 -163.82
CA ALA A 35 116.13 -27.47 -162.39
C ALA A 35 115.02 -26.58 -161.79
N ARG A 36 114.73 -25.40 -162.37
CA ARG A 36 113.66 -24.50 -161.92
C ARG A 36 112.29 -25.09 -162.24
N ASN A 37 112.05 -25.51 -163.48
CA ASN A 37 110.77 -26.15 -163.86
C ASN A 37 110.58 -27.50 -163.14
N ARG A 38 111.66 -28.21 -162.83
CA ARG A 38 111.57 -29.49 -162.10
C ARG A 38 111.31 -29.34 -160.59
N LYS A 39 111.67 -28.20 -159.99
CA LYS A 39 111.36 -27.88 -158.58
C LYS A 39 110.06 -27.11 -158.40
N ILE A 40 109.70 -26.22 -159.34
CA ILE A 40 108.63 -25.22 -159.18
C ILE A 40 107.91 -24.92 -160.53
N GLY A 41 107.74 -25.91 -161.40
CA GLY A 41 106.98 -25.76 -162.64
C GLY A 41 105.47 -25.79 -162.39
N VAL A 42 104.75 -24.71 -162.70
CA VAL A 42 103.31 -24.55 -162.45
C VAL A 42 102.66 -23.83 -163.63
N ASP A 43 101.45 -24.25 -164.03
CA ASP A 43 100.63 -23.53 -165.02
C ASP A 43 99.88 -22.37 -164.35
N VAL A 44 100.45 -21.18 -164.48
CA VAL A 44 99.90 -19.95 -163.89
C VAL A 44 98.56 -19.59 -164.54
N THR A 45 98.38 -19.80 -165.85
CA THR A 45 97.19 -19.36 -166.58
C THR A 45 95.94 -20.16 -166.21
N PHE A 46 96.09 -21.47 -165.96
CA PHE A 46 95.01 -22.30 -165.45
C PHE A 46 94.64 -21.96 -164.00
N LEU A 47 95.64 -21.70 -163.14
CA LEU A 47 95.40 -21.28 -161.76
C LEU A 47 94.71 -19.92 -161.67
N GLU A 48 95.09 -18.94 -162.49
CA GLU A 48 94.41 -17.63 -162.56
C GLU A 48 92.92 -17.79 -162.88
N ARG A 49 92.57 -18.69 -163.80
CA ARG A 49 91.16 -18.99 -164.14
C ARG A 49 90.41 -19.64 -162.98
N GLN A 50 91.02 -20.60 -162.28
CA GLN A 50 90.42 -21.21 -161.08
C GLN A 50 90.26 -20.21 -159.92
N ILE A 51 91.20 -19.27 -159.77
CA ILE A 51 91.11 -18.19 -158.79
C ILE A 51 89.94 -17.26 -159.13
N ALA A 52 89.76 -16.89 -160.39
CA ALA A 52 88.66 -16.05 -160.83
C ALA A 52 87.29 -16.70 -160.60
N GLU A 53 87.15 -17.99 -160.93
CA GLU A 53 85.92 -18.76 -160.72
C GLU A 53 85.56 -18.87 -159.23
N LYS A 54 86.51 -19.28 -158.38
CA LYS A 54 86.30 -19.32 -156.91
C LYS A 54 86.04 -17.95 -156.30
N LYS A 55 86.56 -16.87 -156.90
CA LYS A 55 86.27 -15.50 -156.45
C LYS A 55 84.84 -15.10 -156.79
N ALA A 56 84.36 -15.40 -158.00
CA ALA A 56 82.99 -15.13 -158.42
C ALA A 56 81.96 -15.94 -157.60
N GLU A 57 82.24 -17.23 -157.34
CA GLU A 57 81.40 -18.08 -156.47
C GLU A 57 81.31 -17.51 -155.05
N ARG A 58 82.45 -17.08 -154.48
CA ARG A 58 82.49 -16.43 -153.16
C ARG A 58 81.73 -15.10 -153.14
N GLU A 59 81.91 -14.24 -154.13
CA GLU A 59 81.18 -12.96 -154.24
C GLU A 59 79.66 -13.19 -154.37
N GLU A 60 79.22 -14.23 -155.08
CA GLU A 60 77.81 -14.56 -155.17
C GLU A 60 77.25 -15.11 -153.85
N GLN A 61 78.04 -15.91 -153.13
CA GLN A 61 77.68 -16.45 -151.81
C GLN A 61 77.62 -15.32 -150.76
N GLU A 62 78.64 -14.46 -150.69
CA GLU A 62 78.64 -13.26 -149.84
C GLU A 62 77.43 -12.36 -150.14
N ARG A 63 77.02 -12.21 -151.41
CA ARG A 63 75.81 -11.48 -151.79
C ARG A 63 74.52 -12.14 -151.29
N LYS A 64 74.42 -13.47 -151.35
CA LYS A 64 73.28 -14.24 -150.82
C LYS A 64 73.20 -14.12 -149.29
N ASP A 65 74.33 -14.35 -148.61
CA ASP A 65 74.44 -14.27 -147.16
C ASP A 65 74.10 -12.85 -146.65
N LEU A 66 74.57 -11.81 -147.36
CA LEU A 66 74.25 -10.41 -147.04
C LEU A 66 72.78 -10.06 -147.31
N ALA A 67 72.11 -10.71 -148.27
CA ALA A 67 70.67 -10.58 -148.47
C ALA A 67 69.87 -11.27 -147.35
N PHE A 68 70.25 -12.49 -146.95
CA PHE A 68 69.63 -13.20 -145.83
C PHE A 68 69.86 -12.47 -144.50
N ALA A 69 71.07 -11.96 -144.23
CA ALA A 69 71.36 -11.17 -143.04
C ALA A 69 70.49 -9.89 -142.98
N LYS A 70 70.34 -9.18 -144.10
CA LYS A 70 69.42 -8.03 -144.20
C LYS A 70 67.97 -8.40 -143.94
N GLN A 71 67.53 -9.58 -144.38
CA GLN A 71 66.16 -10.05 -144.13
C GLN A 71 65.97 -10.45 -142.66
N MET A 72 66.89 -11.21 -142.07
CA MET A 72 66.89 -11.52 -140.63
C MET A 72 66.84 -10.28 -139.74
N ILE A 73 67.59 -9.22 -140.08
CA ILE A 73 67.55 -7.96 -139.33
C ILE A 73 66.17 -7.31 -139.41
N LYS A 74 65.52 -7.32 -140.59
CA LYS A 74 64.14 -6.81 -140.73
C LYS A 74 63.14 -7.63 -139.92
N ASP A 75 63.22 -8.95 -140.01
CA ASP A 75 62.27 -9.86 -139.33
C ASP A 75 62.46 -9.81 -137.81
N SER A 76 63.69 -9.70 -137.32
CA SER A 76 64.01 -9.46 -135.90
C SER A 76 63.46 -8.11 -135.41
N ASN A 77 63.67 -7.02 -136.17
CA ASN A 77 63.10 -5.71 -135.84
C ASN A 77 61.56 -5.73 -135.83
N LEU A 78 60.94 -6.44 -136.78
CA LEU A 78 59.48 -6.61 -136.83
C LEU A 78 58.97 -7.41 -135.62
N ALA A 79 59.65 -8.48 -135.23
CA ALA A 79 59.31 -9.26 -134.05
C ALA A 79 59.37 -8.41 -132.77
N VAL A 80 60.40 -7.58 -132.59
CA VAL A 80 60.52 -6.64 -131.46
C VAL A 80 59.36 -5.63 -131.43
N ILE A 81 58.96 -5.08 -132.58
CA ILE A 81 57.82 -4.14 -132.67
C ILE A 81 56.50 -4.83 -132.32
N LEU A 82 56.28 -6.06 -132.81
CA LEU A 82 55.08 -6.84 -132.50
C LEU A 82 55.01 -7.24 -131.03
N GLU A 83 56.13 -7.67 -130.44
CA GLU A 83 56.22 -8.01 -129.02
C GLU A 83 56.00 -6.77 -128.13
N ALA A 84 56.53 -5.61 -128.52
CA ALA A 84 56.27 -4.35 -127.81
C ALA A 84 54.78 -3.98 -127.83
N ARG A 85 54.13 -4.10 -128.99
CA ARG A 85 52.68 -3.86 -129.13
C ARG A 85 51.85 -4.85 -128.31
N GLU A 86 52.21 -6.13 -128.30
CA GLU A 86 51.53 -7.13 -127.48
C GLU A 86 51.68 -6.84 -125.98
N LYS A 87 52.88 -6.45 -125.53
CA LYS A 87 53.13 -6.03 -124.15
C LYS A 87 52.31 -4.80 -123.76
N GLU A 88 52.12 -3.86 -124.68
CA GLU A 88 51.29 -2.66 -124.45
C GLU A 88 49.80 -2.99 -124.36
N GLU A 89 49.26 -3.80 -125.28
CA GLU A 89 47.86 -4.26 -125.20
C GLU A 89 47.61 -5.12 -123.96
N ARG A 90 48.53 -6.03 -123.59
CA ARG A 90 48.44 -6.79 -122.33
C ARG A 90 48.43 -5.87 -121.10
N ARG A 91 49.26 -4.82 -121.09
CA ARG A 91 49.28 -3.81 -120.00
C ARG A 91 47.97 -3.04 -119.95
N ARG A 92 47.43 -2.63 -121.11
CA ARG A 92 46.15 -1.93 -121.24
C ARG A 92 45.00 -2.78 -120.72
N ILE A 93 44.87 -4.03 -121.18
CA ILE A 93 43.83 -4.97 -120.71
C ILE A 93 43.97 -5.22 -119.21
N GLY A 94 45.19 -5.36 -118.69
CA GLY A 94 45.43 -5.46 -117.24
C GLY A 94 44.90 -4.24 -116.47
N ALA A 95 45.20 -3.03 -116.94
CA ALA A 95 44.71 -1.80 -116.34
C ALA A 95 43.17 -1.66 -116.45
N GLU A 96 42.56 -2.03 -117.56
CA GLU A 96 41.10 -2.03 -117.73
C GLU A 96 40.42 -3.04 -116.78
N ILE A 97 41.00 -4.24 -116.60
CA ILE A 97 40.52 -5.24 -115.63
C ILE A 97 40.67 -4.74 -114.19
N ASP A 98 41.79 -4.13 -113.83
CA ASP A 98 42.01 -3.62 -112.47
C ASP A 98 41.14 -2.40 -112.15
N LEU A 99 40.88 -1.52 -113.14
CA LEU A 99 39.87 -0.47 -113.02
C LEU A 99 38.45 -1.05 -112.84
N TYR A 100 38.10 -2.11 -113.57
CA TYR A 100 36.81 -2.79 -113.41
C TYR A 100 36.67 -3.41 -112.01
N ARG A 101 37.72 -4.08 -111.50
CA ARG A 101 37.78 -4.62 -110.14
C ARG A 101 37.59 -3.52 -109.09
N GLN A 102 38.37 -2.43 -109.20
CA GLN A 102 38.31 -1.29 -108.28
C GLN A 102 36.96 -0.55 -108.30
N ARG A 103 36.21 -0.60 -109.41
CA ARG A 103 34.94 0.14 -109.56
C ARG A 103 33.69 -0.68 -109.30
N TYR A 104 33.72 -1.99 -109.56
CA TYR A 104 32.53 -2.87 -109.56
C TYR A 104 32.69 -4.17 -108.77
N GLN A 105 33.87 -4.45 -108.21
CA GLN A 105 34.14 -5.64 -107.39
C GLN A 105 34.75 -5.28 -106.03
N ARG A 106 34.38 -4.10 -105.50
CA ARG A 106 34.82 -3.64 -104.18
C ARG A 106 34.25 -4.53 -103.08
N PHE A 107 34.87 -4.50 -101.90
CA PHE A 107 34.41 -5.30 -100.76
C PHE A 107 33.05 -4.81 -100.24
N GLU A 108 32.83 -3.51 -100.32
CA GLU A 108 31.65 -2.76 -99.90
C GLU A 108 30.43 -2.98 -100.80
N ASP A 109 30.63 -3.37 -102.06
CA ASP A 109 29.55 -3.60 -103.03
C ASP A 109 29.03 -5.06 -102.98
N ARG A 110 29.51 -5.89 -102.05
CA ARG A 110 29.07 -7.28 -101.90
C ARG A 110 27.67 -7.36 -101.28
N ARG A 111 26.90 -8.38 -101.68
CA ARG A 111 25.54 -8.63 -101.18
C ARG A 111 25.51 -8.81 -99.66
N GLU A 112 26.55 -9.44 -99.12
CA GLU A 112 26.75 -9.75 -97.71
C GLU A 112 27.67 -8.74 -96.98
N TYR A 113 27.92 -7.55 -97.55
CA TYR A 113 28.75 -6.54 -96.87
C TYR A 113 28.09 -6.01 -95.59
N ASP A 114 26.77 -5.94 -95.52
CA ASP A 114 26.01 -5.59 -94.32
C ASP A 114 26.29 -6.50 -93.10
N LEU A 115 26.64 -7.77 -93.37
CA LEU A 115 27.04 -8.76 -92.35
C LEU A 115 28.54 -8.74 -92.05
N ASN A 116 29.37 -8.32 -93.00
CA ASN A 116 30.84 -8.37 -92.93
C ASN A 116 31.53 -7.01 -92.75
N ASP A 117 30.77 -5.92 -92.66
CA ASP A 117 31.28 -4.57 -92.46
C ASP A 117 31.91 -4.46 -91.05
N PRO A 118 33.22 -4.11 -90.95
CA PRO A 118 33.92 -4.05 -89.67
C PRO A 118 33.38 -2.96 -88.73
N GLU A 119 32.53 -2.06 -89.21
CA GLU A 119 31.91 -1.00 -88.41
C GLU A 119 30.43 -1.26 -88.05
N VAL A 120 29.89 -2.46 -88.34
CA VAL A 120 28.48 -2.82 -88.04
C VAL A 120 28.08 -2.49 -86.61
N LEU A 121 28.90 -2.83 -85.61
CA LEU A 121 28.61 -2.56 -84.20
C LEU A 121 28.60 -1.07 -83.83
N LYS A 122 29.19 -0.19 -84.65
CA LYS A 122 29.12 1.28 -84.48
C LYS A 122 27.88 1.88 -85.15
N LYS A 123 27.39 1.24 -86.22
CA LYS A 123 26.26 1.67 -87.04
C LYS A 123 24.92 1.14 -86.51
N GLN A 124 24.93 -0.02 -85.85
CA GLN A 124 23.76 -0.61 -85.21
C GLN A 124 23.25 0.28 -84.07
N LEU A 125 21.96 0.60 -84.12
CA LEU A 125 21.26 1.24 -83.00
C LEU A 125 21.03 0.21 -81.87
N PRO A 126 20.97 0.65 -80.60
CA PRO A 126 20.54 -0.20 -79.50
C PRO A 126 19.15 -0.82 -79.78
N PRO A 127 18.91 -2.11 -79.43
CA PRO A 127 17.62 -2.78 -79.65
C PRO A 127 16.40 -2.03 -79.10
N ARG A 128 16.61 -1.22 -78.05
CA ARG A 128 15.63 -0.27 -77.52
C ARG A 128 16.36 1.05 -77.14
N PRO A 129 16.20 2.13 -77.92
CA PRO A 129 16.91 3.40 -77.66
C PRO A 129 16.45 4.19 -76.43
N GLY A 130 15.26 3.90 -75.89
CA GLY A 130 14.69 4.60 -74.73
C GLY A 130 13.25 4.19 -74.44
N ASP A 131 12.72 4.61 -73.30
CA ASP A 131 11.52 3.96 -72.74
C ASP A 131 10.20 4.25 -73.46
N GLY A 132 10.08 5.43 -74.07
CA GLY A 132 8.89 5.89 -74.79
C GLY A 132 8.73 5.34 -76.21
N GLN A 133 9.65 4.49 -76.69
CA GLN A 133 9.51 3.87 -78.02
C GLN A 133 8.53 2.68 -77.98
N PRO A 134 7.57 2.59 -78.92
CA PRO A 134 6.60 1.50 -78.94
C PRO A 134 7.27 0.20 -79.42
N VAL A 135 7.52 -0.72 -78.48
CA VAL A 135 8.00 -2.08 -78.75
C VAL A 135 6.88 -3.09 -78.53
N GLY A 136 6.71 -4.02 -79.48
CA GLY A 136 5.69 -5.07 -79.38
C GLY A 136 6.10 -6.18 -78.40
N LEU A 137 5.14 -6.83 -77.74
CA LEU A 137 5.40 -7.84 -76.70
C LEU A 137 6.29 -9.00 -77.17
N SER A 138 6.17 -9.40 -78.45
CA SER A 138 7.02 -10.45 -79.05
C SER A 138 8.51 -10.12 -79.13
N SER A 139 8.92 -8.86 -78.92
CA SER A 139 10.32 -8.43 -78.96
C SER A 139 11.08 -8.74 -77.66
N ALA A 140 10.37 -8.97 -76.55
CA ALA A 140 10.92 -9.12 -75.21
C ALA A 140 11.87 -7.98 -74.76
N GLN A 141 11.75 -6.77 -75.35
CA GLN A 141 12.60 -5.60 -75.03
C GLN A 141 12.03 -4.70 -73.92
N LYS A 142 10.80 -4.97 -73.46
CA LYS A 142 10.12 -4.24 -72.39
C LYS A 142 9.16 -5.19 -71.67
N PHE A 143 9.22 -5.23 -70.35
CA PHE A 143 8.30 -6.03 -69.53
C PHE A 143 7.41 -5.13 -68.69
N GLU A 144 6.11 -5.43 -68.60
CA GLU A 144 5.17 -4.63 -67.80
C GLU A 144 5.39 -4.75 -66.28
N GLY A 145 6.16 -5.76 -65.85
CA GLY A 145 6.63 -5.89 -64.46
C GLY A 145 7.84 -5.03 -64.11
N GLU A 146 8.49 -4.39 -65.09
CA GLU A 146 9.61 -3.46 -64.86
C GLU A 146 9.08 -2.09 -64.46
N ASP A 147 9.09 -1.83 -63.17
CA ASP A 147 8.55 -0.61 -62.57
C ASP A 147 9.59 0.49 -62.45
N LEU A 148 9.68 1.33 -63.48
CA LEU A 148 10.59 2.48 -63.53
C LEU A 148 10.24 3.56 -62.49
N GLU A 149 8.98 3.63 -62.04
CA GLU A 149 8.48 4.60 -61.08
C GLU A 149 8.58 4.11 -59.62
N TYR A 150 9.16 2.92 -59.39
CA TYR A 150 9.23 2.27 -58.07
C TYR A 150 9.73 3.19 -56.95
N GLU A 151 10.83 3.93 -57.18
CA GLU A 151 11.39 4.86 -56.18
C GLU A 151 10.51 6.10 -55.97
N GLU A 152 9.76 6.56 -56.97
CA GLU A 152 8.80 7.66 -56.82
C GLU A 152 7.56 7.22 -56.03
N ARG A 153 6.99 6.07 -56.39
CA ARG A 153 5.88 5.46 -55.63
C ARG A 153 6.30 5.20 -54.18
N LYS A 154 7.52 4.73 -53.94
CA LYS A 154 8.09 4.52 -52.60
C LYS A 154 8.24 5.82 -51.80
N LYS A 155 8.67 6.93 -52.43
CA LYS A 155 8.66 8.26 -51.81
C LYS A 155 7.25 8.72 -51.45
N ILE A 156 6.28 8.56 -52.35
CA ILE A 156 4.87 8.92 -52.12
C ILE A 156 4.28 8.10 -50.95
N MET A 157 4.48 6.78 -50.94
CA MET A 157 4.04 5.90 -49.84
C MET A 157 4.70 6.28 -48.51
N ALA A 158 5.99 6.64 -48.51
CA ALA A 158 6.68 7.11 -47.31
C ALA A 158 6.12 8.45 -46.81
N ALA A 159 5.83 9.39 -47.71
CA ALA A 159 5.22 10.67 -47.35
C ALA A 159 3.80 10.51 -46.78
N GLN A 160 2.96 9.66 -47.39
CA GLN A 160 1.63 9.31 -46.88
C GLN A 160 1.71 8.67 -45.48
N LYS A 161 2.59 7.67 -45.31
CA LYS A 161 2.83 7.02 -44.01
C LYS A 161 3.25 8.04 -42.94
N ASN A 162 4.17 8.94 -43.26
CA ASN A 162 4.66 9.95 -42.33
C ASN A 162 3.53 10.93 -41.94
N SER A 163 2.72 11.38 -42.91
CA SER A 163 1.56 12.24 -42.66
C SER A 163 0.52 11.59 -41.73
N TRP A 164 0.18 10.31 -41.95
CA TRP A 164 -0.73 9.58 -41.07
C TRP A 164 -0.16 9.36 -39.66
N LEU A 165 1.14 9.06 -39.55
CA LEU A 165 1.81 8.93 -38.25
C LEU A 165 1.85 10.27 -37.50
N GLU A 166 2.08 11.38 -38.20
CA GLU A 166 2.06 12.72 -37.61
C GLU A 166 0.65 13.08 -37.11
N GLN A 167 -0.40 12.85 -37.91
CA GLN A 167 -1.79 13.02 -37.49
C GLN A 167 -2.11 12.19 -36.23
N GLN A 168 -1.78 10.90 -36.24
CA GLN A 168 -2.02 10.01 -35.08
C GLN A 168 -1.24 10.45 -33.82
N VAL A 169 -0.02 10.97 -33.98
CA VAL A 169 0.76 11.52 -32.86
C VAL A 169 0.15 12.82 -32.33
N GLN A 170 -0.35 13.70 -33.21
CA GLN A 170 -1.03 14.94 -32.81
C GLN A 170 -2.34 14.65 -32.09
N GLU A 171 -3.20 13.76 -32.62
CA GLU A 171 -4.44 13.30 -31.98
C GLU A 171 -4.17 12.69 -30.60
N ARG A 172 -3.19 11.80 -30.50
CA ARG A 172 -2.82 11.16 -29.23
C ARG A 172 -2.31 12.18 -28.21
N LYS A 173 -1.49 13.15 -28.63
CA LYS A 173 -1.02 14.23 -27.75
C LYS A 173 -2.18 15.10 -27.26
N ALA A 174 -3.07 15.53 -28.16
CA ALA A 174 -4.24 16.33 -27.81
C ALA A 174 -5.16 15.59 -26.83
N ALA A 175 -5.44 14.30 -27.07
CA ALA A 175 -6.22 13.46 -26.17
C ALA A 175 -5.54 13.28 -24.79
N GLU A 176 -4.22 13.15 -24.73
CA GLU A 176 -3.48 13.03 -23.47
C GLU A 176 -3.41 14.36 -22.69
N GLU A 177 -3.28 15.49 -23.39
CA GLU A 177 -3.40 16.82 -22.79
C GLU A 177 -4.79 17.07 -22.22
N GLU A 178 -5.84 16.71 -22.95
CA GLU A 178 -7.22 16.86 -22.48
C GLU A 178 -7.49 15.95 -21.27
N ARG A 179 -6.97 14.72 -21.28
CA ARG A 179 -7.02 13.83 -20.11
C ARG A 179 -6.31 14.44 -18.90
N LYS A 180 -5.13 15.04 -19.10
CA LYS A 180 -4.38 15.74 -18.03
C LYS A 180 -5.11 16.96 -17.50
N LYS A 181 -5.78 17.75 -18.34
CA LYS A 181 -6.65 18.87 -17.90
C LYS A 181 -7.83 18.37 -17.08
N ALA A 182 -8.50 17.31 -17.53
CA ALA A 182 -9.62 16.69 -16.81
C ALA A 182 -9.18 16.10 -15.46
N GLU A 183 -8.06 15.37 -15.42
CA GLU A 183 -7.43 14.87 -14.18
C GLU A 183 -7.08 16.04 -13.23
N ALA A 184 -6.48 17.13 -13.73
CA ALA A 184 -6.14 18.30 -12.92
C ALA A 184 -7.38 19.02 -12.36
N ALA A 185 -8.43 19.19 -13.17
CA ALA A 185 -9.70 19.77 -12.73
C ALA A 185 -10.40 18.91 -11.67
N TYR A 186 -10.39 17.58 -11.84
CA TYR A 186 -10.91 16.63 -10.87
C TYR A 186 -10.13 16.66 -9.55
N MET A 187 -8.80 16.68 -9.60
CA MET A 187 -7.94 16.82 -8.42
C MET A 187 -8.14 18.16 -7.70
N MET A 188 -8.39 19.24 -8.45
CA MET A 188 -8.75 20.54 -7.86
C MET A 188 -10.11 20.50 -7.16
N ALA A 189 -11.11 19.83 -7.75
CA ALA A 189 -12.43 19.64 -7.14
C ALA A 189 -12.36 18.79 -5.85
N ILE A 190 -11.55 17.71 -5.82
CA ILE A 190 -11.30 16.93 -4.59
C ILE A 190 -10.69 17.82 -3.51
N ARG A 191 -9.62 18.57 -3.82
CA ARG A 191 -8.97 19.47 -2.85
C ARG A 191 -9.94 20.52 -2.30
N ALA A 192 -10.79 21.09 -3.16
CA ALA A 192 -11.81 22.04 -2.73
C ALA A 192 -12.85 21.38 -1.78
N ARG A 193 -13.30 20.16 -2.09
CA ARG A 193 -14.22 19.40 -1.24
C ARG A 193 -13.61 19.05 0.12
N ASP A 194 -12.35 18.60 0.14
CA ASP A 194 -11.69 18.17 1.37
C ASP A 194 -11.32 19.37 2.26
N ASN A 195 -10.92 20.50 1.67
CA ASN A 195 -10.79 21.78 2.38
C ASN A 195 -12.14 22.18 3.01
N ARG A 196 -13.23 22.10 2.26
CA ARG A 196 -14.57 22.44 2.76
C ARG A 196 -15.04 21.51 3.87
N ALA A 197 -14.72 20.22 3.80
CA ALA A 197 -14.97 19.27 4.88
C ALA A 197 -14.18 19.63 6.15
N GLY A 198 -12.91 20.02 6.01
CA GLY A 198 -12.08 20.50 7.12
C GLY A 198 -12.55 21.82 7.75
N GLU A 199 -13.15 22.73 6.97
CA GLU A 199 -13.83 23.91 7.50
C GLU A 199 -15.08 23.54 8.32
N LEU A 200 -15.90 22.63 7.81
CA LEU A 200 -17.13 22.19 8.48
C LEU A 200 -16.85 21.46 9.80
N ASP A 201 -15.84 20.57 9.84
CA ASP A 201 -15.41 19.89 11.07
C ASP A 201 -14.88 20.89 12.13
N LYS A 202 -14.13 21.93 11.73
CA LYS A 202 -13.72 23.02 12.65
C LYS A 202 -14.92 23.77 13.21
N LEU A 203 -15.85 24.18 12.36
CA LEU A 203 -17.07 24.88 12.76
C LEU A 203 -17.94 24.01 13.68
N GLU A 204 -18.07 22.72 13.40
CA GLU A 204 -18.81 21.80 14.26
C GLU A 204 -18.16 21.66 15.64
N ARG A 205 -16.84 21.51 15.71
CA ARG A 205 -16.09 21.45 16.98
C ARG A 205 -16.27 22.73 17.79
N GLU A 206 -16.19 23.90 17.15
CA GLU A 206 -16.46 25.18 17.82
C GLU A 206 -17.90 25.28 18.33
N CYS A 207 -18.90 24.89 17.53
CA CYS A 207 -20.30 24.88 17.94
C CYS A 207 -20.54 23.94 19.13
N ARG A 208 -20.02 22.70 19.07
CA ARG A 208 -20.07 21.72 20.17
C ARG A 208 -19.40 22.27 21.44
N TYR A 209 -18.25 22.93 21.32
CA TYR A 209 -17.54 23.54 22.44
C TYR A 209 -18.34 24.69 23.08
N ARG A 210 -18.91 25.60 22.27
CA ARG A 210 -19.75 26.70 22.74
C ARG A 210 -21.03 26.19 23.42
N LEU A 211 -21.67 25.15 22.87
CA LEU A 211 -22.81 24.45 23.50
C LEU A 211 -22.42 23.82 24.83
N GLY A 212 -21.27 23.15 24.90
CA GLY A 212 -20.73 22.59 26.14
C GLY A 212 -20.50 23.66 27.22
N GLN A 213 -19.91 24.80 26.86
CA GLN A 213 -19.76 25.94 27.79
C GLN A 213 -21.10 26.53 28.24
N ALA A 214 -22.07 26.67 27.34
CA ALA A 214 -23.39 27.19 27.67
C ALA A 214 -24.13 26.25 28.64
N ASN A 215 -24.10 24.95 28.39
CA ASN A 215 -24.68 23.93 29.27
C ASN A 215 -23.99 23.88 30.64
N LEU A 216 -22.65 24.02 30.69
CA LEU A 216 -21.91 24.11 31.95
C LEU A 216 -22.40 25.29 32.79
N LYS A 217 -22.42 26.50 32.22
CA LYS A 217 -22.89 27.72 32.91
C LYS A 217 -24.35 27.62 33.36
N TYR A 218 -25.21 27.01 32.55
CA TYR A 218 -26.60 26.78 32.91
C TYR A 218 -26.73 25.81 34.09
N ASN A 219 -25.98 24.71 34.08
CA ASN A 219 -25.97 23.75 35.17
C ASN A 219 -25.36 24.32 36.47
N GLU A 220 -24.33 25.16 36.36
CA GLU A 220 -23.75 25.91 37.49
C GLU A 220 -24.78 26.86 38.11
N ALA A 221 -25.53 27.61 37.28
CA ALA A 221 -26.60 28.49 37.75
C ALA A 221 -27.74 27.70 38.42
N LEU A 222 -28.18 26.59 37.82
CA LEU A 222 -29.23 25.73 38.37
C LEU A 222 -28.79 25.07 39.69
N ALA A 223 -27.52 24.68 39.82
CA ALA A 223 -26.97 24.15 41.07
C ALA A 223 -26.89 25.23 42.17
N ALA A 224 -26.57 26.48 41.81
CA ALA A 224 -26.59 27.60 42.74
C ALA A 224 -28.01 27.94 43.21
N GLU A 225 -28.98 27.98 42.30
CA GLU A 225 -30.41 28.19 42.62
C GLU A 225 -30.94 27.07 43.54
N LYS A 226 -30.68 25.80 43.21
CA LYS A 226 -31.06 24.66 44.06
C LYS A 226 -30.45 24.76 45.46
N LYS A 227 -29.18 25.15 45.56
CA LYS A 227 -28.52 25.34 46.86
C LYS A 227 -29.14 26.49 47.67
N GLN A 228 -29.53 27.59 47.02
CA GLN A 228 -30.25 28.68 47.69
C GLN A 228 -31.63 28.23 48.18
N LEU A 229 -32.38 27.47 47.38
CA LEU A 229 -33.66 26.88 47.79
C LEU A 229 -33.50 25.91 48.97
N GLU A 230 -32.47 25.05 48.97
CA GLU A 230 -32.15 24.16 50.09
C GLU A 230 -31.79 24.94 51.37
N GLN A 231 -31.08 26.07 51.25
CA GLN A 231 -30.79 26.95 52.38
C GLN A 231 -32.06 27.60 52.94
N VAL A 232 -32.91 28.17 52.09
CA VAL A 232 -34.18 28.80 52.50
C VAL A 232 -35.13 27.78 53.14
N LEU A 233 -35.22 26.56 52.58
CA LEU A 233 -36.02 25.48 53.17
C LEU A 233 -35.47 25.05 54.54
N LYS A 234 -34.15 24.97 54.70
CA LYS A 234 -33.52 24.65 55.99
C LYS A 234 -33.71 25.75 57.03
N GLU A 235 -33.65 27.02 56.63
CA GLU A 235 -33.97 28.17 57.49
C GLU A 235 -35.45 28.17 57.91
N GLN A 236 -36.36 27.80 57.02
CA GLN A 236 -37.78 27.60 57.35
C GLN A 236 -38.00 26.42 58.29
N GLU A 237 -37.37 25.27 58.04
CA GLU A 237 -37.45 24.09 58.90
C GLU A 237 -36.87 24.38 60.31
N GLU A 238 -35.76 25.13 60.41
CA GLU A 238 -35.23 25.58 61.70
C GLU A 238 -36.19 26.57 62.40
N ALA A 239 -36.79 27.50 61.67
CA ALA A 239 -37.79 28.41 62.22
C ALA A 239 -39.04 27.67 62.74
N ASP A 240 -39.58 26.73 61.96
CA ASP A 240 -40.75 25.92 62.34
C ASP A 240 -40.44 25.02 63.54
N ASN A 241 -39.26 24.38 63.57
CA ASN A 241 -38.80 23.60 64.73
C ASN A 241 -38.67 24.47 65.99
N THR A 242 -38.11 25.69 65.89
CA THR A 242 -38.04 26.59 67.05
C THR A 242 -39.43 27.06 67.48
N ALA A 243 -40.34 27.34 66.54
CA ALA A 243 -41.72 27.70 66.83
C ALA A 243 -42.47 26.56 67.54
N GLU A 244 -42.31 25.31 67.10
CA GLU A 244 -42.85 24.13 67.79
C GLU A 244 -42.26 23.99 69.20
N MET A 245 -40.94 24.13 69.37
CA MET A 245 -40.30 24.10 70.69
C MET A 245 -40.85 25.18 71.63
N TYR A 246 -40.99 26.42 71.15
CA TYR A 246 -41.57 27.52 71.93
C TYR A 246 -43.04 27.26 72.27
N ASN A 247 -43.86 26.86 71.29
CA ASN A 247 -45.28 26.55 71.51
C ASN A 247 -45.46 25.45 72.56
N ASN A 248 -44.68 24.36 72.47
CA ASN A 248 -44.69 23.29 73.45
C ASN A 248 -44.22 23.77 74.82
N LEU A 249 -43.11 24.53 74.90
CA LEU A 249 -42.58 25.07 76.16
C LEU A 249 -43.57 26.01 76.86
N THR A 250 -44.34 26.80 76.11
CA THR A 250 -45.40 27.68 76.66
C THR A 250 -46.76 27.00 76.78
N SER A 251 -46.89 25.74 76.39
CA SER A 251 -48.17 25.02 76.40
C SER A 251 -48.70 24.84 77.82
N ASP A 252 -50.01 24.99 77.98
CA ASP A 252 -50.76 24.71 79.21
C ASP A 252 -50.55 23.28 79.76
N MET A 253 -50.13 22.34 78.91
CA MET A 253 -49.73 21.00 79.32
C MET A 253 -48.37 21.02 80.04
N LEU A 254 -47.30 21.45 79.38
CA LEU A 254 -45.93 21.36 79.92
C LEU A 254 -45.65 22.39 81.03
N THR A 255 -46.31 23.55 81.00
CA THR A 255 -46.24 24.56 82.07
C THR A 255 -47.07 24.19 83.30
N GLU A 256 -47.86 23.12 83.22
CA GLU A 256 -48.81 22.68 84.23
C GLU A 256 -49.77 23.78 84.73
N ASN A 257 -50.15 24.70 83.84
CA ASN A 257 -50.94 25.90 84.17
C ASN A 257 -52.22 25.56 84.98
N PRO A 258 -52.39 26.08 86.20
CA PRO A 258 -53.57 25.81 87.04
C PRO A 258 -54.84 26.52 86.54
N ASP A 259 -54.72 27.56 85.72
CA ASP A 259 -55.87 28.34 85.25
C ASP A 259 -56.78 27.56 84.29
N VAL A 260 -56.24 26.52 83.64
CA VAL A 260 -56.98 25.57 82.79
C VAL A 260 -58.10 24.86 83.57
N ALA A 261 -57.96 24.72 84.89
CA ALA A 261 -58.97 24.12 85.75
C ALA A 261 -60.24 24.98 85.91
N LYS A 262 -60.20 26.28 85.57
CA LYS A 262 -61.31 27.23 85.78
C LYS A 262 -62.45 26.97 84.79
N SER A 263 -63.63 26.59 85.28
CA SER A 263 -64.79 26.38 84.41
C SER A 263 -65.38 27.69 83.92
N ALA A 264 -65.63 27.78 82.60
CA ALA A 264 -66.41 28.87 82.00
C ALA A 264 -67.83 29.02 82.58
N LEU A 265 -68.38 27.96 83.22
CA LEU A 265 -69.70 27.99 83.85
C LEU A 265 -69.72 28.60 85.27
N GLY A 266 -68.59 29.04 85.82
CA GLY A 266 -68.58 29.82 87.07
C GLY A 266 -67.29 29.72 87.88
N LYS A 267 -66.93 30.83 88.55
CA LYS A 267 -65.66 31.01 89.27
C LYS A 267 -65.38 29.97 90.36
N ASN A 268 -66.41 29.39 90.98
CA ASN A 268 -66.29 28.41 92.05
C ASN A 268 -66.39 26.95 91.56
N ARG A 269 -66.35 26.71 90.25
CA ARG A 269 -66.45 25.38 89.63
C ARG A 269 -65.15 25.04 88.91
N ALA A 270 -64.48 23.98 89.36
CA ALA A 270 -63.34 23.41 88.64
C ALA A 270 -63.80 22.39 87.57
N ILE A 271 -63.02 22.25 86.50
CA ILE A 271 -63.15 21.17 85.52
C ILE A 271 -62.49 19.91 86.09
N GLY A 272 -63.28 18.88 86.39
CA GLY A 272 -62.85 17.76 87.24
C GLY A 272 -61.61 16.99 86.77
N TYR A 273 -61.44 16.79 85.46
CA TYR A 273 -60.29 16.08 84.88
C TYR A 273 -59.07 16.99 84.62
N MET A 274 -59.19 18.31 84.84
CA MET A 274 -58.12 19.30 84.72
C MET A 274 -57.73 19.90 86.08
N TYR A 275 -58.24 19.37 87.19
CA TYR A 275 -58.01 19.90 88.53
C TYR A 275 -56.64 19.51 89.08
N LYS A 276 -55.73 20.49 89.21
CA LYS A 276 -54.33 20.32 89.63
C LYS A 276 -54.08 20.69 91.11
N GLY A 277 -54.98 20.24 91.98
CA GLY A 277 -54.90 20.50 93.43
C GLY A 277 -55.32 21.91 93.86
N MET A 278 -55.18 22.20 95.15
CA MET A 278 -55.54 23.50 95.75
C MET A 278 -54.41 24.51 95.58
N ASN A 279 -54.77 25.79 95.42
CA ASN A 279 -53.78 26.87 95.35
C ASN A 279 -53.04 27.02 96.69
N GLN A 280 -51.79 27.48 96.65
CA GLN A 280 -50.96 27.70 97.83
C GLN A 280 -51.59 28.69 98.82
N GLU A 281 -52.42 29.64 98.35
CA GLU A 281 -53.22 30.54 99.19
C GLU A 281 -54.37 29.84 99.92
N GLU A 282 -54.97 28.81 99.31
CA GLU A 282 -56.03 28.01 99.92
C GLU A 282 -55.45 27.07 100.97
N LEU A 283 -54.33 26.40 100.64
CA LEU A 283 -53.57 25.59 101.59
C LEU A 283 -53.11 26.41 102.81
N LYS A 284 -52.67 27.67 102.62
CA LYS A 284 -52.36 28.58 103.74
C LYS A 284 -53.56 28.80 104.69
N LYS A 285 -54.79 28.89 104.17
CA LYS A 285 -56.01 28.98 105.00
C LYS A 285 -56.26 27.69 105.79
N PHE A 286 -56.07 26.53 105.18
CA PHE A 286 -56.18 25.25 105.88
C PHE A 286 -55.10 25.08 106.97
N TYR A 287 -53.84 25.45 106.70
CA TYR A 287 -52.79 25.42 107.72
C TYR A 287 -53.03 26.39 108.87
N ALA A 288 -53.57 27.58 108.60
CA ALA A 288 -53.99 28.51 109.65
C ALA A 288 -55.10 27.90 110.54
N ALA A 289 -56.15 27.36 109.93
CA ALA A 289 -57.25 26.71 110.66
C ALA A 289 -56.79 25.48 111.47
N GLN A 290 -55.89 24.65 110.93
CA GLN A 290 -55.31 23.53 111.69
C GLN A 290 -54.47 24.02 112.88
N LYS A 291 -53.72 25.11 112.73
CA LYS A 291 -52.94 25.71 113.83
C LYS A 291 -53.84 26.23 114.95
N GLU A 292 -54.98 26.86 114.61
CA GLU A 292 -56.00 27.27 115.57
C GLU A 292 -56.65 26.07 116.27
N GLN A 293 -57.01 25.02 115.53
CA GLN A 293 -57.55 23.78 116.12
C GLN A 293 -56.57 23.09 117.08
N MET A 294 -55.28 23.03 116.75
CA MET A 294 -54.25 22.50 117.65
C MET A 294 -54.13 23.34 118.93
N ALA A 295 -54.17 24.68 118.82
CA ALA A 295 -54.14 25.57 119.98
C ALA A 295 -55.38 25.39 120.87
N ALA A 296 -56.58 25.32 120.29
CA ALA A 296 -57.83 25.09 121.02
C ALA A 296 -57.88 23.70 121.69
N SER A 297 -57.40 22.65 121.00
CA SER A 297 -57.31 21.29 121.53
C SER A 297 -56.33 21.22 122.71
N LYS A 298 -55.17 21.87 122.59
CA LYS A 298 -54.20 21.98 123.69
C LYS A 298 -54.80 22.73 124.88
N ALA A 299 -55.42 23.89 124.68
CA ALA A 299 -56.06 24.65 125.76
C ALA A 299 -57.16 23.85 126.48
N LYS A 300 -57.94 23.03 125.76
CA LYS A 300 -58.93 22.12 126.35
C LYS A 300 -58.28 21.02 127.19
N ARG A 301 -57.14 20.47 126.74
CA ARG A 301 -56.39 19.45 127.48
C ARG A 301 -55.73 20.03 128.74
N ASP A 302 -55.08 21.17 128.62
CA ASP A 302 -54.47 21.89 129.76
C ASP A 302 -55.53 22.28 130.83
N ALA A 303 -56.79 22.51 130.44
CA ALA A 303 -57.89 22.74 131.36
C ALA A 303 -58.39 21.46 132.07
N LEU A 304 -58.47 20.34 131.34
CA LEU A 304 -58.81 19.03 131.92
C LEU A 304 -57.73 18.55 132.89
N ASP A 305 -56.45 18.67 132.54
CA ASP A 305 -55.33 18.25 133.39
C ASP A 305 -55.28 19.06 134.71
N LYS A 306 -55.72 20.33 134.70
CA LYS A 306 -55.91 21.13 135.94
C LYS A 306 -57.06 20.62 136.80
N MET A 307 -58.22 20.36 136.20
CA MET A 307 -59.39 19.84 136.90
C MET A 307 -59.12 18.46 137.51
N GLU A 308 -58.39 17.59 136.79
CA GLU A 308 -57.91 16.30 137.25
C GLU A 308 -56.95 16.46 138.44
N ALA A 309 -56.01 17.41 138.40
CA ALA A 309 -55.09 17.70 139.50
C ALA A 309 -55.82 18.21 140.76
N GLU A 310 -56.83 19.08 140.61
CA GLU A 310 -57.70 19.55 141.69
C GLU A 310 -58.50 18.40 142.31
N TRP A 311 -59.07 17.52 141.48
CA TRP A 311 -59.80 16.34 141.93
C TRP A 311 -58.90 15.33 142.67
N GLN A 312 -57.68 15.09 142.18
CA GLN A 312 -56.70 14.25 142.85
C GLN A 312 -56.21 14.84 144.18
N ALA A 313 -56.11 16.17 144.29
CA ALA A 313 -55.79 16.84 145.55
C ALA A 313 -56.91 16.65 146.59
N LEU A 314 -58.17 16.83 146.18
CA LEU A 314 -59.35 16.59 147.02
C LEU A 314 -59.48 15.12 147.45
N SER A 315 -59.25 14.18 146.52
CA SER A 315 -59.26 12.75 146.82
C SER A 315 -58.19 12.39 147.86
N LYS A 316 -56.97 12.95 147.73
CA LYS A 316 -55.88 12.76 148.72
C LYS A 316 -56.18 13.38 150.09
N SER A 317 -56.90 14.51 150.17
CA SER A 317 -57.32 15.05 151.47
C SER A 317 -58.37 14.17 152.14
N ILE A 318 -59.38 13.71 151.38
CA ILE A 318 -60.41 12.79 151.88
C ILE A 318 -59.79 11.48 152.38
N GLN A 319 -58.89 10.86 151.60
CA GLN A 319 -58.19 9.63 152.01
C GLN A 319 -57.39 9.80 153.31
N ARG A 320 -56.70 10.94 153.49
CA ARG A 320 -55.98 11.25 154.74
C ARG A 320 -56.93 11.38 155.94
N GLU A 321 -58.11 11.94 155.73
CA GLU A 321 -59.11 12.15 156.77
C GLU A 321 -59.79 10.85 157.19
N VAL A 322 -60.16 9.99 156.22
CA VAL A 322 -60.65 8.62 156.46
C VAL A 322 -59.62 7.78 157.23
N ALA A 323 -58.35 7.77 156.78
CA ALA A 323 -57.29 7.04 157.48
C ALA A 323 -57.08 7.52 158.93
N ARG A 324 -57.33 8.81 159.21
CA ARG A 324 -57.25 9.38 160.56
C ARG A 324 -58.41 8.91 161.45
N GLN A 325 -59.61 8.74 160.89
CA GLN A 325 -60.77 8.16 161.59
C GLN A 325 -60.58 6.65 161.85
N ASP A 326 -60.11 5.89 160.87
CA ASP A 326 -59.84 4.45 161.02
C ASP A 326 -58.86 4.16 162.17
N ILE A 327 -57.79 4.95 162.30
CA ILE A 327 -56.83 4.84 163.41
C ILE A 327 -57.49 5.14 164.77
N ALA A 328 -58.43 6.08 164.83
CA ALA A 328 -59.15 6.42 166.06
C ALA A 328 -60.12 5.29 166.46
N ASP A 329 -60.85 4.71 165.51
CA ASP A 329 -61.78 3.60 165.78
C ASP A 329 -61.05 2.29 166.09
N GLN A 330 -59.89 2.02 165.48
CA GLN A 330 -59.03 0.90 165.88
C GLN A 330 -58.54 1.04 167.33
N ARG A 331 -58.26 2.27 167.82
CA ARG A 331 -57.90 2.49 169.24
C ARG A 331 -59.08 2.19 170.16
N LYS A 332 -60.27 2.73 169.88
CA LYS A 332 -61.49 2.43 170.66
C LYS A 332 -61.80 0.93 170.70
N ARG A 333 -61.72 0.24 169.56
CA ARG A 333 -61.93 -1.23 169.50
C ARG A 333 -60.93 -2.00 170.38
N ARG A 334 -59.66 -1.55 170.47
CA ARG A 334 -58.66 -2.17 171.36
C ARG A 334 -58.93 -1.90 172.83
N GLU A 335 -59.45 -0.74 173.20
CA GLU A 335 -59.85 -0.44 174.59
C GLU A 335 -61.06 -1.26 175.02
N ILE A 336 -62.11 -1.32 174.20
CA ILE A 336 -63.31 -2.16 174.44
C ILE A 336 -62.91 -3.64 174.56
N ALA A 337 -62.04 -4.15 173.67
CA ALA A 337 -61.56 -5.53 173.74
C ALA A 337 -60.74 -5.83 175.00
N ARG A 338 -60.03 -4.84 175.56
CA ARG A 338 -59.29 -4.99 176.82
C ARG A 338 -60.23 -5.04 178.02
N GLN A 339 -61.21 -4.13 178.09
CA GLN A 339 -62.24 -4.11 179.14
C GLN A 339 -63.03 -5.43 179.17
N LEU A 340 -63.47 -5.92 178.00
CA LEU A 340 -64.19 -7.19 177.88
C LEU A 340 -63.33 -8.41 178.32
N MET A 341 -62.00 -8.33 178.19
CA MET A 341 -61.09 -9.39 178.64
C MET A 341 -60.96 -9.40 180.17
N GLU A 342 -60.89 -8.22 180.82
CA GLU A 342 -60.85 -8.08 182.28
C GLU A 342 -62.16 -8.55 182.92
N GLU A 343 -63.32 -8.17 182.37
CA GLU A 343 -64.64 -8.63 182.84
C GLU A 343 -64.79 -10.16 182.76
N ASN A 344 -64.36 -10.77 181.65
CA ASN A 344 -64.42 -12.22 181.47
C ASN A 344 -63.50 -12.98 182.46
N GLN A 345 -62.33 -12.43 182.81
CA GLN A 345 -61.46 -13.04 183.83
C GLN A 345 -62.10 -13.00 185.23
N LEU A 346 -62.75 -11.90 185.57
CA LEU A 346 -63.49 -11.74 186.83
C LEU A 346 -64.66 -12.74 186.94
N LEU A 347 -65.47 -12.86 185.88
CA LEU A 347 -66.56 -13.84 185.79
C LEU A 347 -66.06 -15.28 185.94
N ALA A 348 -64.96 -15.65 185.28
CA ALA A 348 -64.40 -17.00 185.35
C ALA A 348 -63.88 -17.38 186.76
N LEU A 349 -63.37 -16.42 187.54
CA LEU A 349 -62.98 -16.63 188.93
C LEU A 349 -64.21 -16.86 189.84
N GLN A 350 -65.21 -15.99 189.75
CA GLN A 350 -66.45 -16.12 190.52
C GLN A 350 -67.18 -17.44 190.25
N GLN A 351 -67.14 -17.92 189.00
CA GLN A 351 -67.76 -19.19 188.62
C GLN A 351 -67.02 -20.40 189.23
N LYS A 352 -65.68 -20.38 189.27
CA LYS A 352 -64.87 -21.41 189.95
C LYS A 352 -65.10 -21.45 191.46
N GLU A 353 -65.26 -20.30 192.12
CA GLU A 353 -65.56 -20.26 193.56
C GLU A 353 -66.95 -20.83 193.87
N LYS A 354 -67.97 -20.50 193.06
CA LYS A 354 -69.30 -21.12 193.16
C LYS A 354 -69.26 -22.64 192.97
N GLU A 355 -68.53 -23.13 191.97
CA GLU A 355 -68.40 -24.59 191.73
C GLU A 355 -67.74 -25.32 192.91
N LYS A 356 -66.73 -24.72 193.56
CA LYS A 356 -66.15 -25.25 194.80
C LYS A 356 -67.18 -25.33 195.92
N TYR A 357 -67.91 -24.25 196.18
CA TYR A 357 -68.92 -24.19 197.24
C TYR A 357 -70.00 -25.28 197.08
N PHE A 358 -70.55 -25.44 195.86
CA PHE A 358 -71.53 -26.51 195.59
C PHE A 358 -70.94 -27.91 195.81
N ARG A 359 -69.68 -28.15 195.42
CA ARG A 359 -69.05 -29.46 195.51
C ARG A 359 -68.68 -29.86 196.95
N GLU A 360 -68.25 -28.91 197.78
CA GLU A 360 -67.76 -29.20 199.14
C GLU A 360 -68.86 -29.09 200.22
N VAL A 361 -69.87 -28.22 200.04
CA VAL A 361 -70.87 -27.94 201.09
C VAL A 361 -72.24 -28.56 200.81
N VAL A 362 -72.68 -28.61 199.54
CA VAL A 362 -74.07 -28.97 199.19
C VAL A 362 -74.24 -30.46 198.87
N TYR A 363 -73.19 -31.13 198.38
CA TYR A 363 -73.25 -32.52 197.92
C TYR A 363 -72.57 -33.52 198.87
N ASN A 364 -72.74 -33.34 200.19
CA ASN A 364 -72.18 -34.25 201.19
C ASN A 364 -73.23 -34.63 202.26
N ASN A 365 -73.99 -35.69 201.98
CA ASN A 365 -75.06 -36.16 202.86
C ASN A 365 -74.53 -37.13 203.92
N THR A 366 -74.08 -36.61 205.05
CA THR A 366 -73.81 -37.40 206.27
C THR A 366 -75.14 -37.71 206.99
N PRO A 367 -75.45 -38.98 207.32
CA PRO A 367 -76.64 -39.32 208.10
C PRO A 367 -76.62 -38.67 209.49
N THR A 368 -77.73 -38.08 209.91
CA THR A 368 -77.93 -37.47 211.24
C THR A 368 -78.41 -38.50 212.27
N ASP A 369 -78.22 -38.22 213.56
CA ASP A 369 -78.44 -39.18 214.66
C ASP A 369 -79.87 -39.77 214.75
N GLU A 370 -80.87 -39.08 214.19
CA GLU A 370 -82.25 -39.59 214.03
C GLU A 370 -82.33 -40.89 213.22
N TYR A 371 -81.36 -41.15 212.32
CA TYR A 371 -81.24 -42.38 211.54
C TYR A 371 -80.87 -43.59 212.42
N TYR A 372 -80.01 -43.40 213.42
CA TYR A 372 -79.56 -44.47 214.31
C TYR A 372 -80.57 -44.79 215.41
N ALA A 373 -81.43 -43.85 215.78
CA ALA A 373 -82.50 -44.04 216.77
C ALA A 373 -83.65 -44.98 216.30
N GLN A 374 -83.67 -45.40 215.03
CA GLN A 374 -84.76 -46.22 214.47
C GLN A 374 -84.59 -47.72 214.72
N PHE A 375 -83.36 -48.20 214.99
CA PHE A 375 -83.07 -49.63 215.17
C PHE A 375 -83.15 -50.05 216.64
N ASN A 376 -83.71 -51.24 216.91
CA ASN A 376 -84.04 -51.78 218.24
C ASN A 376 -85.24 -51.13 218.98
N THR A 377 -86.26 -50.68 218.24
CA THR A 377 -87.49 -50.08 218.81
C THR A 377 -88.64 -51.08 219.06
N THR A 378 -88.52 -52.36 218.69
CA THR A 378 -89.52 -53.42 218.94
C THR A 378 -88.90 -54.74 219.35
N THR A 379 -89.53 -55.47 220.26
CA THR A 379 -89.03 -56.71 220.88
C THR A 379 -89.37 -58.00 220.11
N ARG A 380 -89.11 -58.04 218.79
CA ARG A 380 -89.38 -59.22 217.95
C ARG A 380 -88.19 -59.60 217.09
#